data_AF-X0ZTN5-F1
#
_entry.id   AF-X0ZTN5-F1
#
_cell.length_a   1.000
_cell.length_b   1.000
_cell.length_c   1.000
_cell.angle_alpha   90.00
_cell.angle_beta   90.00
_cell.angle_gamma   90.00
#
_symmetry.space_group_name_H-M   'P 1'
#
loop_
_entity.id
_entity.type
_entity.pdbx_description
1 polymer ?
#
loop_
_entity_poly.entity_id
_entity_poly.type
_entity_poly.pdbx_seq_one_letter_code
_entity_poly.pdbx_strand_id
1 'polypeptide(L)'
;SPLAEQVVLDAVEGWVETLYAFLNSYITDTVELSDGTIDVIEWNSGESFWEVVQNVGIYSPTDSFAGATDELPNQCSAFVIGNTARPKSKGRMFAFPFDEASQEHGILVGGALAALGQFAGQYVADQAIAGDSLQSGIVRETTSDWLGFITASYGDVIGTQRRRRLGIGA
;
A
#
# COMPACT_ATOMS: atom_id res chain seq x y z
N SER A 1 2.60 -17.41 20.75
CA SER A 1 1.54 -17.29 21.77
C SER A 1 0.60 -16.19 21.32
N PRO A 2 -0.68 -16.19 21.71
CA PRO A 2 -1.68 -15.24 21.20
C PRO A 2 -1.30 -13.76 21.43
N LEU A 3 -0.49 -13.49 22.45
CA LEU A 3 0.03 -12.14 22.74
C LEU A 3 1.06 -11.64 21.71
N ALA A 4 1.76 -12.52 20.99
CA ALA A 4 2.67 -12.12 19.92
C ALA A 4 1.92 -11.80 18.62
N GLU A 5 0.78 -12.45 18.38
CA GLU A 5 -0.04 -12.24 17.17
C GLU A 5 -0.73 -10.88 17.20
N GLN A 6 -1.30 -10.48 18.34
CA GLN A 6 -1.92 -9.16 18.48
C GLN A 6 -0.91 -8.02 18.29
N VAL A 7 0.31 -8.17 18.81
CA VAL A 7 1.37 -7.15 18.64
C VAL A 7 1.75 -6.98 17.16
N VAL A 8 1.69 -8.05 16.37
CA VAL A 8 1.93 -7.98 14.93
C VAL A 8 0.77 -7.28 14.21
N LEU A 9 -0.48 -7.61 14.57
CA LEU A 9 -1.68 -6.95 14.04
C LEU A 9 -1.62 -5.43 14.30
N ASP A 10 -1.42 -5.03 15.57
CA ASP A 10 -1.39 -3.62 15.97
C ASP A 10 -0.27 -2.84 15.24
N ALA A 11 0.88 -3.49 15.04
CA ALA A 11 2.02 -2.85 14.38
C ALA A 11 1.83 -2.71 12.86
N VAL A 12 1.23 -3.70 12.20
CA VAL A 12 0.88 -3.61 10.77
C VAL A 12 -0.23 -2.58 10.55
N GLU A 13 -1.25 -2.58 11.41
CA GLU A 13 -2.32 -1.57 11.40
C GLU A 13 -1.74 -0.16 11.53
N GLY A 14 -0.93 0.10 12.56
CA GLY A 14 -0.29 1.40 12.74
C GLY A 14 0.64 1.81 11.58
N TRP A 15 1.30 0.85 10.92
CA TRP A 15 2.08 1.12 9.72
C TRP A 15 1.21 1.56 8.54
N VAL A 16 0.09 0.87 8.31
CA VAL A 16 -0.88 1.21 7.25
C VAL A 16 -1.56 2.55 7.52
N GLU A 17 -1.96 2.81 8.75
CA GLU A 17 -2.50 4.12 9.16
C GLU A 17 -1.47 5.24 8.95
N THR A 18 -0.20 5.00 9.29
CA THR A 18 0.88 5.97 9.03
C THR A 18 1.07 6.22 7.53
N LEU A 19 1.02 5.17 6.70
CA LEU A 19 1.08 5.31 5.25
C LEU A 19 -0.06 6.18 4.73
N TYR A 20 -1.29 5.92 5.16
CA TYR A 20 -2.47 6.63 4.67
C TYR A 20 -2.62 8.03 5.25
N ALA A 21 -2.18 8.29 6.47
CA ALA A 21 -2.19 9.63 7.06
C ALA A 21 -1.40 10.65 6.22
N PHE A 22 -0.27 10.25 5.62
CA PHE A 22 0.50 11.12 4.71
C PHE A 22 -0.27 11.44 3.43
N LEU A 23 -1.06 10.50 2.93
CA LEU A 23 -1.89 10.71 1.75
C LEU A 23 -3.15 11.51 2.08
N ASN A 24 -3.79 11.25 3.22
CA ASN A 24 -5.01 11.91 3.68
C ASN A 24 -4.85 13.43 3.74
N SER A 25 -3.69 13.95 4.15
CA SER A 25 -3.49 15.40 4.17
C SER A 25 -3.65 16.09 2.79
N TYR A 26 -3.77 15.31 1.71
CA TYR A 26 -3.97 15.78 0.33
C TYR A 26 -5.08 15.01 -0.43
N ILE A 27 -5.84 14.12 0.21
CA ILE A 27 -6.87 13.29 -0.44
C ILE A 27 -8.26 13.66 0.08
N THR A 28 -9.29 13.29 -0.69
CA THR A 28 -10.66 13.85 -0.66
C THR A 28 -11.68 12.71 -0.78
N ASP A 29 -12.88 12.96 -0.27
CA ASP A 29 -13.68 11.99 0.48
C ASP A 29 -14.86 11.36 -0.28
N THR A 30 -14.83 10.02 -0.44
CA THR A 30 -15.97 9.06 -0.57
C THR A 30 -15.51 7.60 -0.37
N VAL A 31 -14.30 7.38 0.18
CA VAL A 31 -13.68 6.05 0.20
C VAL A 31 -13.76 5.45 1.60
N GLU A 32 -14.40 4.29 1.69
CA GLU A 32 -14.38 3.47 2.90
C GLU A 32 -13.12 2.59 2.89
N LEU A 33 -12.34 2.68 3.95
CA LEU A 33 -11.29 1.70 4.22
C LEU A 33 -11.93 0.34 4.49
N SER A 34 -11.49 -0.68 3.76
CA SER A 34 -11.95 -2.05 3.97
C SER A 34 -11.10 -2.77 5.02
N ASP A 35 -11.71 -3.73 5.71
CA ASP A 35 -11.00 -4.62 6.62
C ASP A 35 -9.87 -5.34 5.88
N GLY A 36 -8.67 -5.27 6.46
CA GLY A 36 -7.51 -6.00 5.99
C GLY A 36 -7.39 -7.34 6.71
N THR A 37 -6.97 -8.38 5.99
CA THR A 37 -6.64 -9.68 6.58
C THR A 37 -5.11 -9.82 6.65
N ILE A 38 -4.61 -10.32 7.77
CA ILE A 38 -3.19 -10.62 7.94
C ILE A 38 -3.02 -12.13 7.97
N ASP A 39 -2.33 -12.65 6.97
CA ASP A 39 -2.09 -14.07 6.78
C ASP A 39 -0.59 -14.37 6.86
N VAL A 40 -0.24 -15.42 7.61
CA VAL A 40 1.08 -16.05 7.53
C VAL A 40 1.06 -16.99 6.35
N ILE A 41 1.92 -16.72 5.38
CA ILE A 41 2.11 -17.54 4.19
C ILE A 41 3.42 -18.32 4.28
N GLU A 42 3.39 -19.59 3.87
CA GLU A 42 4.57 -20.43 3.76
C GLU A 42 4.61 -21.11 2.40
N TRP A 43 5.82 -21.44 1.94
CA TRP A 43 6.00 -22.21 0.71
C TRP A 43 5.81 -23.70 0.99
N ASN A 44 4.74 -24.29 0.43
CA ASN A 44 4.52 -25.73 0.48
C ASN A 44 5.42 -26.42 -0.57
N SER A 45 6.56 -26.92 -0.13
CA SER A 45 7.54 -27.59 -1.01
C SER A 45 7.02 -28.91 -1.63
N GLY A 46 6.01 -29.55 -1.03
CA GLY A 46 5.46 -30.81 -1.52
C GLY A 46 4.58 -30.61 -2.75
N GLU A 47 3.77 -29.56 -2.74
CA GLU A 47 2.79 -29.27 -3.79
C GLU A 47 3.17 -28.07 -4.67
N SER A 48 4.30 -27.41 -4.35
CA SER A 48 4.87 -26.29 -5.12
C SER A 48 3.93 -25.09 -5.26
N PHE A 49 3.31 -24.67 -4.16
CA PHE A 49 2.52 -23.44 -4.11
C PHE A 49 2.66 -22.73 -2.76
N TRP A 50 2.33 -21.43 -2.74
CA TRP A 50 2.23 -20.65 -1.50
C TRP A 50 0.89 -20.91 -0.84
N GLU A 51 0.90 -21.34 0.41
CA GLU A 51 -0.30 -21.58 1.18
C GLU A 51 -0.41 -20.65 2.37
N VAL A 52 -1.65 -20.29 2.72
CA VAL A 52 -1.94 -19.60 3.98
C VAL A 52 -1.89 -20.65 5.08
N VAL A 53 -0.86 -20.57 5.92
CA VAL A 53 -0.68 -21.49 7.06
C VAL A 53 -1.60 -21.11 8.20
N GLN A 54 -1.74 -19.81 8.45
CA GLN A 54 -2.52 -19.28 9.54
C GLN A 54 -3.02 -17.86 9.20
N ASN A 55 -4.31 -17.61 9.40
CA ASN A 55 -4.80 -16.25 9.52
C ASN A 55 -4.45 -15.73 10.92
N VAL A 56 -3.66 -14.66 10.98
CA VAL A 56 -3.26 -14.00 12.22
C VAL A 56 -4.43 -13.17 12.76
N GLY A 57 -5.17 -12.53 11.86
CA GLY A 57 -6.39 -11.82 12.21
C GLY A 57 -6.87 -10.89 11.10
N ILE A 58 -7.80 -10.02 11.51
CA ILE A 58 -8.39 -8.97 10.69
C ILE A 58 -8.12 -7.65 11.41
N TYR A 59 -7.76 -6.61 10.68
CA TYR A 59 -7.65 -5.25 11.19
C TYR A 59 -8.55 -4.32 10.38
N SER A 60 -9.01 -3.25 11.01
CA SER A 60 -9.97 -2.29 10.44
C SER A 60 -9.34 -0.90 10.50
N PRO A 61 -8.51 -0.51 9.52
CA PRO A 61 -7.74 0.72 9.61
C PRO A 61 -8.67 1.93 9.68
N THR A 62 -8.30 2.92 10.49
CA THR A 62 -9.10 4.12 10.68
C THR A 62 -8.43 5.34 10.07
N ASP A 63 -9.05 5.92 9.05
CA ASP A 63 -8.68 7.23 8.52
C ASP A 63 -9.93 7.95 8.00
N SER A 64 -10.07 9.24 8.31
CA SER A 64 -11.33 9.98 8.15
C SER A 64 -11.30 10.94 6.96
N PHE A 65 -10.63 10.55 5.86
CA PHE A 65 -10.32 11.33 4.66
C PHE A 65 -10.97 12.73 4.61
N ALA A 66 -10.22 13.78 4.90
CA ALA A 66 -10.80 15.10 5.19
C ALA A 66 -10.69 16.05 3.99
N GLY A 67 -11.59 15.93 3.02
CA GLY A 67 -11.57 16.78 1.84
C GLY A 67 -12.93 17.32 1.40
N ALA A 68 -12.96 18.58 0.96
CA ALA A 68 -14.18 19.34 0.68
C ALA A 68 -14.45 19.61 -0.82
N THR A 69 -13.67 19.01 -1.71
CA THR A 69 -13.68 19.25 -3.16
C THR A 69 -14.01 17.99 -3.95
N ASP A 70 -14.40 18.16 -5.22
CA ASP A 70 -14.78 17.04 -6.09
C ASP A 70 -13.58 16.12 -6.37
N GLU A 71 -13.82 14.81 -6.28
CA GLU A 71 -12.84 13.78 -6.57
C GLU A 71 -12.53 13.68 -8.08
N LEU A 72 -11.30 13.27 -8.40
CA LEU A 72 -10.96 12.89 -9.76
C LEU A 72 -11.71 11.62 -10.18
N PRO A 73 -11.96 11.43 -11.49
CA PRO A 73 -12.59 10.21 -11.99
C PRO A 73 -11.87 8.95 -11.51
N ASN A 74 -12.61 7.91 -11.12
CA ASN A 74 -12.08 6.64 -10.58
C ASN A 74 -10.96 5.95 -11.39
N GLN A 75 -10.80 6.32 -12.66
CA GLN A 75 -9.73 5.80 -13.51
C GLN A 75 -8.40 6.54 -13.31
N CYS A 76 -8.41 7.74 -12.74
CA CYS A 76 -7.26 8.61 -12.49
C CYS A 76 -6.69 8.30 -11.09
N SER A 77 -5.41 7.92 -11.02
CA SER A 77 -4.76 7.63 -9.74
C SER A 77 -3.26 7.86 -9.84
N ALA A 78 -2.68 8.46 -8.80
CA ALA A 78 -1.23 8.43 -8.61
C ALA A 78 -0.79 7.06 -8.12
N PHE A 79 0.46 6.71 -8.39
CA PHE A 79 0.98 5.40 -7.99
C PHE A 79 2.44 5.48 -7.58
N VAL A 80 2.83 4.56 -6.71
CA VAL A 80 4.21 4.31 -6.32
C VAL A 80 4.63 2.96 -6.87
N ILE A 81 5.83 2.91 -7.45
CA ILE A 81 6.44 1.68 -7.94
C ILE A 81 7.54 1.27 -6.97
N GLY A 82 7.37 0.10 -6.33
CA GLY A 82 8.42 -0.56 -5.57
C GLY A 82 9.33 -1.36 -6.50
N ASN A 83 10.61 -1.00 -6.56
CA ASN A 83 11.62 -1.70 -7.36
C ASN A 83 12.35 -2.71 -6.47
N THR A 84 12.44 -3.96 -6.92
CA THR A 84 13.21 -5.01 -6.25
C THR A 84 14.65 -5.03 -6.78
N ALA A 85 15.54 -5.81 -6.14
CA ALA A 85 16.90 -6.07 -6.65
C ALA A 85 16.91 -6.63 -8.08
N ARG A 86 15.82 -7.29 -8.47
CA ARG A 86 15.72 -8.01 -9.73
C ARG A 86 15.09 -7.11 -10.79
N PRO A 87 15.74 -6.97 -11.96
CA PRO A 87 15.15 -6.26 -13.08
C PRO A 87 13.78 -6.85 -13.45
N LYS A 88 12.82 -5.97 -13.75
CA LYS A 88 11.44 -6.29 -14.21
C LYS A 88 10.51 -6.91 -13.15
N SER A 89 10.98 -7.19 -11.95
CA SER A 89 10.16 -7.55 -10.80
C SER A 89 9.84 -6.29 -9.99
N LYS A 90 8.62 -5.76 -10.15
CA LYS A 90 8.21 -4.49 -9.55
C LYS A 90 6.83 -4.60 -8.91
N GLY A 91 6.67 -4.04 -7.72
CA GLY A 91 5.38 -3.79 -7.10
C GLY A 91 4.80 -2.47 -7.60
N ARG A 92 3.47 -2.38 -7.61
CA ARG A 92 2.78 -1.13 -7.93
C ARG A 92 1.66 -0.95 -6.93
N MET A 93 1.74 0.12 -6.16
CA MET A 93 0.71 0.56 -5.23
C MET A 93 0.03 1.78 -5.82
N PHE A 94 -1.30 1.71 -5.95
CA PHE A 94 -2.10 2.83 -6.42
C PHE A 94 -2.63 3.59 -5.21
N ALA A 95 -2.29 4.86 -5.12
CA ALA A 95 -2.80 5.71 -4.05
C ALA A 95 -4.31 5.92 -4.24
N PHE A 96 -4.99 6.25 -3.14
CA PHE A 96 -6.40 6.64 -3.12
C PHE A 96 -6.70 7.77 -4.13
N PRO A 97 -7.98 7.97 -4.50
CA PRO A 97 -8.35 9.06 -5.40
C PRO A 97 -7.87 10.40 -4.85
N PHE A 98 -7.37 11.25 -5.73
CA PHE A 98 -7.04 12.64 -5.40
C PHE A 98 -8.22 13.53 -5.82
N ASP A 99 -8.32 14.75 -5.29
CA ASP A 99 -9.25 15.77 -5.81
C ASP A 99 -8.68 16.53 -7.01
N GLU A 100 -9.57 17.34 -7.59
CA GLU A 100 -9.19 18.39 -8.52
C GLU A 100 -8.16 19.38 -7.96
N ALA A 101 -8.12 19.64 -6.64
CA ALA A 101 -7.16 20.58 -6.04
C ALA A 101 -5.72 20.04 -6.01
N SER A 102 -5.58 18.72 -6.03
CA SER A 102 -4.31 17.99 -6.01
C SER A 102 -3.65 17.88 -7.37
N GLN A 103 -4.30 18.35 -8.44
CA GLN A 103 -3.76 18.31 -9.79
C GLN A 103 -4.01 19.60 -10.57
N GLU A 104 -3.10 19.90 -11.47
CA GLU A 104 -3.25 20.95 -12.47
C GLU A 104 -2.94 20.35 -13.84
N HIS A 105 -3.93 20.38 -14.74
CA HIS A 105 -3.80 19.87 -16.12
C HIS A 105 -3.32 18.40 -16.23
N GLY A 106 -3.71 17.54 -15.27
CA GLY A 106 -3.36 16.13 -15.24
C GLY A 106 -2.01 15.82 -14.57
N ILE A 107 -1.40 16.83 -13.93
CA ILE A 107 -0.13 16.74 -13.21
C ILE A 107 -0.37 17.03 -11.74
N LEU A 108 0.16 16.21 -10.84
CA LEU A 108 0.07 16.44 -9.41
C LEU A 108 0.78 17.74 -9.00
N VAL A 109 0.11 18.54 -8.18
CA VAL A 109 0.71 19.73 -7.60
C VAL A 109 1.78 19.35 -6.58
N GLY A 110 2.70 20.29 -6.28
CA GLY A 110 3.87 20.02 -5.44
C GLY A 110 3.54 19.45 -4.05
N GLY A 111 2.40 19.85 -3.46
CA GLY A 111 1.92 19.30 -2.18
C GLY A 111 1.58 17.81 -2.27
N ALA A 112 0.74 17.43 -3.25
CA ALA A 112 0.37 16.05 -3.49
C ALA A 112 1.58 15.18 -3.87
N LEU A 113 2.53 15.74 -4.65
CA LEU A 113 3.76 15.04 -5.00
C LEU A 113 4.67 14.80 -3.79
N ALA A 114 4.76 15.77 -2.87
CA ALA A 114 5.51 15.63 -1.63
C ALA A 114 4.93 14.53 -0.72
N ALA A 115 3.59 14.50 -0.60
CA ALA A 115 2.86 13.46 0.12
C ALA A 115 3.12 12.05 -0.45
N LEU A 116 3.06 11.93 -1.78
CA LEU A 116 3.36 10.68 -2.47
C LEU A 116 4.83 10.25 -2.25
N GLY A 117 5.75 11.20 -2.13
CA GLY A 117 7.14 10.94 -1.78
C GLY A 117 7.31 10.43 -0.34
N GLN A 118 6.55 10.97 0.62
CA GLN A 118 6.54 10.47 1.99
C GLN A 118 5.95 9.06 2.08
N PHE A 119 4.84 8.82 1.39
CA PHE A 119 4.26 7.49 1.23
C PHE A 119 5.29 6.52 0.63
N ALA A 120 5.96 6.92 -0.46
CA ALA A 120 6.97 6.10 -1.11
C ALA A 120 8.14 5.74 -0.19
N GLY A 121 8.57 6.67 0.68
CA GLY A 121 9.59 6.42 1.69
C GLY A 121 9.16 5.37 2.71
N GLN A 122 7.95 5.49 3.25
CA GLN A 122 7.40 4.51 4.21
C GLN A 122 7.09 3.16 3.56
N TYR A 123 6.70 3.15 2.28
CA TYR A 123 6.37 1.94 1.54
C TYR A 123 7.55 0.98 1.39
N VAL A 124 8.78 1.49 1.36
CA VAL A 124 10.02 0.69 1.27
C VAL A 124 10.79 0.60 2.58
N ALA A 125 10.34 1.30 3.61
CA ALA A 125 10.98 1.26 4.92
C ALA A 125 10.66 -0.05 5.65
N ASP A 126 11.71 -0.65 6.21
CA ASP A 126 11.57 -1.82 7.07
C ASP A 126 10.81 -1.46 8.35
N GLN A 127 9.82 -2.27 8.71
CA GLN A 127 9.01 -2.09 9.91
C GLN A 127 9.53 -3.01 11.02
N ALA A 128 9.97 -2.41 12.13
CA ALA A 128 10.42 -3.15 13.30
C ALA A 128 9.22 -3.57 14.15
N ILE A 129 8.98 -4.88 14.27
CA ILE A 129 7.83 -5.44 14.97
C ILE A 129 8.32 -6.55 15.91
N ALA A 130 8.04 -6.41 17.21
CA ALA A 130 8.34 -7.42 18.23
C ALA A 130 9.81 -7.94 18.27
N GLY A 131 10.77 -7.16 17.77
CA GLY A 131 12.20 -7.53 17.69
C GLY A 131 12.64 -8.09 16.34
N ASP A 132 11.71 -8.33 15.42
CA ASP A 132 11.95 -8.68 14.02
C ASP A 132 11.72 -7.48 13.10
N SER A 133 12.10 -7.63 11.83
CA SER A 133 11.95 -6.60 10.80
C SER A 133 11.15 -7.16 9.62
N LEU A 134 10.03 -6.50 9.30
CA LEU A 134 9.22 -6.80 8.14
C LEU A 134 9.54 -5.83 7.00
N GLN A 135 9.70 -6.36 5.80
CA GLN A 135 9.99 -5.58 4.61
C GLN A 135 8.91 -5.80 3.55
N SER A 136 8.37 -4.70 3.01
CA SER A 136 7.46 -4.72 1.87
C SER A 136 8.11 -5.35 0.63
N GLY A 137 7.34 -6.10 -0.15
CA GLY A 137 7.86 -6.79 -1.31
C GLY A 137 6.79 -7.45 -2.16
N ILE A 138 7.24 -8.29 -3.08
CA ILE A 138 6.38 -9.16 -3.87
C ILE A 138 6.83 -10.60 -3.75
N VAL A 139 5.86 -11.52 -3.72
CA VAL A 139 6.10 -12.95 -3.88
C VAL A 139 6.35 -13.25 -5.36
N ARG A 140 7.44 -13.96 -5.66
CA ARG A 140 7.69 -14.46 -7.01
C ARG A 140 7.35 -15.94 -7.10
N GLU A 141 6.23 -16.26 -7.74
CA GLU A 141 5.73 -17.64 -7.89
C GLU A 141 6.72 -18.58 -8.59
N THR A 142 7.57 -18.07 -9.48
CA THR A 142 8.48 -18.92 -10.28
C THR A 142 9.75 -19.38 -9.57
N THR A 143 10.19 -18.65 -8.54
CA THR A 143 11.35 -19.08 -7.73
C THR A 143 11.02 -19.20 -6.25
N SER A 144 9.76 -18.95 -5.88
CA SER A 144 9.29 -19.07 -4.51
C SER A 144 10.10 -18.20 -3.54
N ASP A 145 10.52 -17.04 -4.03
CA ASP A 145 11.30 -16.07 -3.26
C ASP A 145 10.46 -14.85 -2.94
N TRP A 146 10.66 -14.32 -1.72
CA TRP A 146 10.24 -12.97 -1.37
C TRP A 146 11.23 -11.97 -1.95
N LEU A 147 10.73 -11.02 -2.75
CA LEU A 147 11.53 -9.94 -3.30
C LEU A 147 11.16 -8.63 -2.63
N GLY A 148 11.95 -8.25 -1.61
CA GLY A 148 11.82 -6.97 -0.93
C GLY A 148 12.03 -5.78 -1.88
N PHE A 149 11.31 -4.69 -1.62
CA PHE A 149 11.52 -3.44 -2.32
C PHE A 149 12.76 -2.73 -1.78
N ILE A 150 13.64 -2.30 -2.67
CA ILE A 150 14.88 -1.59 -2.34
C ILE A 150 14.71 -0.09 -2.53
N THR A 151 13.99 0.30 -3.58
CA THR A 151 13.73 1.70 -3.90
C THR A 151 12.30 1.87 -4.37
N ALA A 152 11.69 2.98 -3.98
CA ALA A 152 10.43 3.42 -4.56
C ALA A 152 10.68 4.54 -5.58
N SER A 153 9.89 4.51 -6.65
CA SER A 153 9.81 5.60 -7.61
C SER A 153 8.36 6.05 -7.73
N TYR A 154 8.14 7.36 -7.75
CA TYR A 154 6.86 8.00 -7.91
C TYR A 154 6.99 9.13 -8.93
N GLY A 155 5.87 9.61 -9.46
CA GLY A 155 5.82 10.65 -10.48
C GLY A 155 4.66 11.59 -10.26
N ASP A 156 4.73 12.74 -10.92
CA ASP A 156 3.69 13.77 -10.97
C ASP A 156 2.58 13.44 -11.97
N VAL A 157 2.83 12.54 -12.93
CA VAL A 157 1.85 12.12 -13.92
C VAL A 157 0.81 11.20 -13.28
N ILE A 158 -0.46 11.59 -13.42
CA ILE A 158 -1.60 10.76 -13.03
C ILE A 158 -1.69 9.54 -13.96
N GLY A 159 -1.66 8.35 -13.38
CA GLY A 159 -1.83 7.09 -14.09
C GLY A 159 -3.30 6.78 -14.36
N THR A 160 -3.53 5.89 -15.33
CA THR A 160 -4.85 5.29 -15.53
C THR A 160 -4.91 3.86 -15.00
N GLN A 161 -5.95 3.53 -14.26
CA GLN A 161 -6.21 2.17 -13.81
C GLN A 161 -7.52 1.65 -14.40
N ARG A 162 -7.40 0.68 -15.33
CA ARG A 162 -8.55 0.11 -16.07
C ARG A 162 -9.53 -0.70 -15.20
N ARG A 163 -9.19 -1.00 -13.94
CA ARG A 163 -9.88 -2.00 -13.11
C ARG A 163 -10.35 -1.50 -11.73
N ARG A 164 -10.25 -0.21 -11.38
CA ARG A 164 -10.87 0.25 -10.13
C ARG A 164 -12.39 0.13 -10.25
N ARG A 165 -12.95 -0.78 -9.46
CA ARG A 165 -14.36 -0.77 -9.06
C ARG A 165 -14.39 -0.06 -7.71
N LEU A 166 -15.42 0.74 -7.47
CA LEU A 166 -15.66 1.35 -6.15
C LEU A 166 -15.61 0.22 -5.10
N GLY A 167 -14.80 0.38 -4.04
CA GLY A 167 -14.68 -0.60 -2.95
C GLY A 167 -13.77 -1.82 -3.18
N ILE A 168 -12.92 -1.86 -4.21
CA ILE A 168 -11.92 -2.94 -4.39
C ILE A 168 -10.54 -2.34 -4.71
N GLY A 169 -9.57 -2.54 -3.82
CA GLY A 169 -8.17 -2.12 -4.00
C GLY A 169 -7.95 -0.64 -3.71
N ALA A 170 -8.58 -0.18 -2.64
CA ALA A 170 -8.37 1.07 -1.96
C ALA A 170 -8.34 0.69 -0.48
#